data_AF-A0A258LEJ0-F1
#
_entry.id   AF-A0A258LEJ0-F1
#
_cell.length_a   1.000
_cell.length_b   1.000
_cell.length_c   1.000
_cell.angle_alpha   90.00
_cell.angle_beta   90.00
_cell.angle_gamma   90.00
#
_symmetry.space_group_name_H-M   'P 1'
#
loop_
_entity.id
_entity.type
_entity.pdbx_description
1 polymer ?
#
loop_
_entity_poly.entity_id
_entity_poly.type
_entity_poly.pdbx_seq_one_letter_code
_entity_poly.pdbx_strand_id
1 'polypeptide(L)' 'NYRPPRLGRNPKTGSKVQVPEKHVPHFKAGKELRERVDLG' A
#
# COMPACT_ATOMS: atom_id res chain seq x y z
N ASN A 1 8.99 -3.67 2.13
CA ASN A 1 7.87 -3.84 1.18
C ASN A 1 8.27 -3.27 -0.17
N TYR A 2 8.69 -4.14 -1.09
CA TYR A 2 9.02 -3.77 -2.46
C TYR A 2 7.73 -3.74 -3.31
N ARG A 3 7.69 -2.87 -4.32
CA ARG A 3 6.64 -2.81 -5.33
C ARG A 3 7.31 -2.82 -6.71
N PRO A 4 7.08 -3.85 -7.55
CA PRO A 4 7.66 -3.92 -8.88
C PRO A 4 7.04 -2.86 -9.81
N PRO A 5 7.71 -2.52 -10.93
CA PRO A 5 7.15 -1.60 -11.91
C PRO A 5 5.91 -2.21 -12.56
N ARG A 6 4.91 -1.38 -12.88
CA ARG A 6 3.64 -1.85 -13.46
C ARG A 6 2.97 -0.79 -14.32
N LEU A 7 2.01 -1.22 -15.14
CA LEU A 7 1.13 -0.32 -15.87
C LEU A 7 -0.13 -0.05 -15.02
N GLY A 8 -0.25 1.17 -14.49
CA GLY A 8 -1.44 1.65 -13.80
C GLY A 8 -2.46 2.28 -14.74
N ARG A 9 -3.53 2.81 -14.15
CA ARG A 9 -4.52 3.63 -14.84
C ARG A 9 -4.76 4.93 -14.09
N ASN A 10 -4.99 6.01 -14.82
CA ASN A 10 -5.49 7.25 -14.25
C ASN A 10 -6.95 7.02 -13.77
N PRO A 11 -7.28 7.22 -12.48
CA PRO A 11 -8.62 6.94 -11.97
C PRO A 11 -9.71 7.85 -12.56
N LYS A 12 -9.35 9.02 -13.12
CA LYS A 12 -10.29 9.97 -13.73
C LYS A 12 -10.61 9.65 -15.19
N THR A 13 -9.63 9.17 -15.96
CA THR A 13 -9.77 9.02 -17.44
C THR A 13 -9.63 7.58 -17.93
N GLY A 14 -9.14 6.66 -17.08
CA GLY A 14 -8.86 5.28 -17.45
C GLY A 14 -7.61 5.08 -18.32
N SER A 15 -6.90 6.15 -18.70
CA SER A 15 -5.69 6.06 -19.52
C SER A 15 -4.58 5.28 -18.82
N LYS A 16 -3.77 4.56 -19.59
CA LYS A 16 -2.64 3.78 -19.08
C LYS A 16 -1.51 4.71 -18.66
N VAL A 17 -0.90 4.46 -17.50
CA VAL A 17 0.23 5.22 -16.95
C VAL A 17 1.29 4.26 -16.44
N GLN A 18 2.56 4.50 -16.79
CA GLN A 18 3.67 3.70 -16.29
C GLN A 18 3.99 4.08 -14.85
N VAL A 19 4.05 3.09 -13.95
CA VAL A 19 4.36 3.29 -12.53
C VAL A 19 5.69 2.62 -12.25
N PRO A 20 6.74 3.38 -11.85
CA PRO A 20 8.04 2.82 -11.56
C PRO A 20 8.03 1.98 -10.28
N GLU A 21 9.08 1.19 -10.11
CA GLU A 21 9.31 0.44 -8.89
C GLU A 21 9.61 1.35 -7.70
N LYS A 22 9.24 0.91 -6.50
CA LYS A 22 9.61 1.61 -5.27
C LYS A 22 9.49 0.73 -4.03
N HIS A 23 10.19 1.12 -2.98
CA HIS A 23 9.92 0.63 -1.63
C HIS A 23 8.87 1.51 -0.96
N VAL A 24 7.97 0.88 -0.21
CA VAL A 24 6.99 1.58 0.61
C VAL A 24 7.17 1.22 2.08
N PRO A 25 6.99 2.19 2.99
CA PRO A 25 6.88 1.90 4.42
C PRO A 25 5.73 0.92 4.66
N HIS A 26 5.92 0.04 5.64
CA HIS A 26 4.88 -0.90 6.08
C HIS A 26 4.83 -0.87 7.60
N PHE A 27 3.67 -0.57 8.14
CA PHE A 27 3.43 -0.63 9.58
C PHE A 27 2.97 -2.03 9.97
N LYS A 28 3.51 -2.56 11.07
CA LYS A 28 3.04 -3.78 11.72
C LYS A 28 2.74 -3.43 13.17
N ALA A 29 1.46 -3.43 13.54
CA ALA A 29 1.05 -3.18 14.91
C ALA A 29 1.69 -4.19 15.87
N GLY A 30 2.20 -3.69 17.00
CA GLY A 30 2.65 -4.51 18.12
C GLY A 30 1.47 -5.18 18.83
N LYS A 31 1.78 -6.15 19.69
CA LYS A 31 0.78 -6.97 20.40
C LYS A 31 -0.23 -6.11 21.18
N GLU A 32 0.26 -5.21 22.03
CA GLU A 32 -0.58 -4.37 22.89
C GLU A 32 -1.55 -3.49 22.09
N LEU A 33 -1.09 -2.84 21.02
CA LEU A 33 -1.94 -2.01 20.17
C LEU A 33 -3.02 -2.85 19.48
N ARG A 34 -2.67 -4.06 19.01
CA ARG A 34 -3.61 -4.96 18.36
C ARG A 34 -4.71 -5.40 19.34
N GLU A 35 -4.32 -5.85 20.53
CA GLU A 35 -5.27 -6.32 21.55
C GLU A 35 -6.23 -5.22 22.00
N ARG A 36 -5.76 -3.98 22.16
CA ARG A 36 -6.63 -2.85 22.55
C ARG A 36 -7.63 -2.46 21.48
N VAL A 37 -7.28 -2.59 20.20
CA VAL A 37 -8.17 -2.21 19.07
C VAL A 37 -9.16 -3.32 18.75
N ASP A 38 -8.74 -4.59 18.79
CA ASP A 38 -9.59 -5.73 18.41
C ASP A 38 -10.67 -6.07 19.46
N LEU A 39 -10.52 -5.58 20.70
CA LEU A 39 -11.46 -5.80 21.82
C LEU A 39 -12.48 -4.65 22.02
N GLY A 40 -12.44 -3.58 21.22
CA GLY A 40 -13.37 -2.45 21.26
C GLY A 40 -14.38 -2.49 20.13
#